data_AF-A0A350I0P3-F1
#
_entry.id   AF-A0A350I0P3-F1
#
_cell.length_a   1.000
_cell.length_b   1.000
_cell.length_c   1.000
_cell.angle_alpha   90.00
_cell.angle_beta   90.00
_cell.angle_gamma   90.00
#
_symmetry.space_group_name_H-M   'P 1'
#
loop_
_entity.id
_entity.type
_entity.pdbx_description
1 polymer ?
#
loop_
_entity_poly.entity_id
_entity_poly.type
_entity_poly.pdbx_seq_one_letter_code
_entity_poly.pdbx_strand_id
1 'polypeptide(L)'
;MSEHVLTQLTLILFLGIGSQWLAWRLKLPSILMLLVAGFIAGPVMGHQYVDPDALFGDLLMPLVSMSVGLILFEGGLTLKFRELDDVGPVVIKLITIGAAVTWGLSIVLARLCLGWDWALCALLGAILVVTGPTVIMPLLRYLQPNRQVSFALKWEGIMIDPVGALLALLVFETIHHGLGADGVQWSNFPVQVALGFLKTFFAGGVTGAIGAFWVYFFYKRHWVPEYLHSPFALMVAVLAFAGANHIYDEAGLLATTLMGLILANQK
;
A
#
# COMPACT_ATOMS: atom_id res chain seq x y z
N MET A 1 -18.01 26.50 -12.12
CA MET A 1 -17.10 25.32 -12.11
C MET A 1 -16.19 25.32 -10.89
N SER A 2 -15.42 26.37 -10.62
CA SER A 2 -14.51 26.43 -9.46
C SER A 2 -15.19 26.26 -8.09
N GLU A 3 -16.36 26.88 -7.87
CA GLU A 3 -17.10 26.73 -6.60
C GLU A 3 -17.63 25.32 -6.36
N HIS A 4 -18.06 24.62 -7.42
CA HIS A 4 -18.46 23.22 -7.32
C HIS A 4 -17.28 22.33 -6.95
N VAL A 5 -16.13 22.49 -7.63
CA VAL A 5 -14.89 21.76 -7.31
C VAL A 5 -14.44 22.03 -5.87
N LEU A 6 -14.46 23.28 -5.42
CA LEU A 6 -14.10 23.64 -4.05
C LEU A 6 -15.04 22.98 -3.04
N THR A 7 -16.34 22.94 -3.32
CA THR A 7 -17.35 22.30 -2.46
C THR A 7 -17.09 20.80 -2.36
N GLN A 8 -16.79 20.13 -3.48
CA GLN A 8 -16.47 18.71 -3.49
C GLN A 8 -15.20 18.40 -2.70
N LEU A 9 -14.12 19.16 -2.89
CA LEU A 9 -12.87 18.99 -2.14
C LEU A 9 -13.08 19.21 -0.64
N THR A 10 -13.82 20.25 -0.27
CA THR A 10 -14.15 20.56 1.12
C THR A 10 -15.00 19.44 1.72
N LEU A 11 -15.95 18.90 0.96
CA LEU A 11 -16.80 17.79 1.41
C LEU A 11 -16.00 16.50 1.60
N ILE A 12 -15.05 16.19 0.70
CA ILE A 12 -14.14 15.04 0.87
C ILE A 12 -13.33 15.18 2.16
N LEU A 13 -12.75 16.35 2.43
CA LEU A 13 -12.01 16.60 3.67
C LEU A 13 -12.90 16.51 4.91
N PHE A 14 -14.07 17.13 4.86
CA PHE A 14 -15.04 17.13 5.96
C PHE A 14 -15.53 15.71 6.27
N LEU A 15 -15.92 14.95 5.26
CA LEU A 15 -16.36 13.57 5.42
C LEU A 15 -15.21 12.67 5.86
N GLY A 16 -14.01 12.85 5.35
CA GLY A 16 -12.84 12.06 5.74
C GLY A 16 -12.49 12.24 7.21
N ILE A 17 -12.21 13.47 7.64
CA ILE A 17 -11.85 13.77 9.04
C ILE A 17 -13.06 13.56 9.97
N GLY A 18 -14.24 13.99 9.55
CA GLY A 18 -15.48 13.82 10.31
C GLY A 18 -15.82 12.36 10.57
N SER A 19 -15.63 11.48 9.59
CA SER A 19 -15.84 10.04 9.75
C SER A 19 -14.83 9.42 10.71
N GLN A 20 -13.56 9.82 10.66
CA GLN A 20 -12.55 9.34 11.61
C GLN A 20 -12.85 9.81 13.05
N TRP A 21 -13.25 11.08 13.21
CA TRP A 21 -13.65 11.62 14.51
C TRP A 21 -14.89 10.91 15.08
N LEU A 22 -15.89 10.66 14.23
CA LEU A 22 -17.11 9.94 14.60
C LEU A 22 -16.80 8.47 14.95
N ALA A 23 -15.94 7.80 14.16
CA ALA A 23 -15.49 6.45 14.44
C ALA A 23 -14.82 6.35 15.82
N TRP A 24 -13.95 7.31 16.14
CA TRP A 24 -13.31 7.39 17.46
C TRP A 24 -14.33 7.58 18.59
N ARG A 25 -15.32 8.46 18.42
CA ARG A 25 -16.41 8.67 19.40
C ARG A 25 -17.25 7.41 19.61
N LEU A 26 -17.57 6.69 18.53
CA LEU A 26 -18.40 5.48 18.55
C LEU A 26 -17.60 4.21 18.88
N LYS A 27 -16.26 4.32 19.04
CA LYS A 27 -15.35 3.18 19.25
C LYS A 27 -15.44 2.12 18.16
N LEU A 28 -15.65 2.55 16.93
CA LEU A 28 -15.71 1.68 15.75
C LEU A 28 -14.44 1.85 14.88
N PRO A 29 -14.02 0.82 14.13
CA PRO A 29 -12.96 0.97 13.14
C PRO A 29 -13.25 2.08 12.14
N SER A 30 -12.28 2.99 11.94
CA SER A 30 -12.44 4.18 11.08
C SER A 30 -12.78 3.85 9.64
N ILE A 31 -12.23 2.75 9.10
CA ILE A 31 -12.48 2.32 7.73
C ILE A 31 -13.96 2.07 7.44
N LEU A 32 -14.72 1.58 8.43
CA LEU A 32 -16.15 1.34 8.26
C LEU A 32 -16.92 2.65 8.08
N MET A 33 -16.58 3.67 8.88
CA MET A 33 -17.21 4.99 8.76
C MET A 33 -16.82 5.68 7.46
N LEU A 34 -15.56 5.58 7.05
CA LEU A 34 -15.08 6.13 5.78
C LEU A 34 -15.80 5.48 4.59
N LEU A 35 -15.96 4.16 4.61
CA LEU A 35 -16.66 3.42 3.57
C LEU A 35 -18.13 3.86 3.47
N VAL A 36 -18.84 3.87 4.60
CA VAL A 36 -20.26 4.29 4.64
C VAL A 36 -20.42 5.74 4.16
N ALA A 37 -19.58 6.66 4.63
CA ALA A 37 -19.63 8.06 4.21
C ALA A 37 -19.35 8.22 2.71
N GLY A 38 -18.36 7.50 2.17
CA GLY A 38 -18.03 7.51 0.74
C GLY A 38 -19.14 6.94 -0.14
N PHE A 39 -19.73 5.80 0.25
CA PHE A 39 -20.86 5.21 -0.46
C PHE A 39 -22.10 6.10 -0.45
N ILE A 40 -22.39 6.72 0.70
CA ILE A 40 -23.52 7.64 0.82
C ILE A 40 -23.30 8.88 -0.05
N ALA A 41 -22.13 9.52 0.04
CA ALA A 41 -21.84 10.76 -0.66
C ALA A 41 -21.64 10.61 -2.18
N GLY A 42 -21.22 9.43 -2.63
CA GLY A 42 -21.06 9.09 -4.05
C GLY A 42 -22.27 8.32 -4.59
N PRO A 43 -22.19 6.98 -4.75
CA PRO A 43 -23.20 6.19 -5.48
C PRO A 43 -24.63 6.32 -4.97
N VAL A 44 -24.86 6.32 -3.65
CA VAL A 44 -26.21 6.34 -3.07
C VAL A 44 -26.93 7.66 -3.35
N MET A 45 -26.19 8.77 -3.35
CA MET A 45 -26.69 10.09 -3.75
C MET A 45 -26.53 10.36 -5.25
N GLY A 46 -26.24 9.34 -6.07
CA GLY A 46 -26.11 9.46 -7.52
C GLY A 46 -24.94 10.33 -7.99
N HIS A 47 -23.85 10.37 -7.23
CA HIS A 47 -22.65 11.19 -7.49
C HIS A 47 -22.92 12.70 -7.56
N GLN A 48 -24.08 13.16 -7.09
CA GLN A 48 -24.47 14.56 -7.16
C GLN A 48 -23.58 15.47 -6.30
N TYR A 49 -23.06 14.94 -5.19
CA TYR A 49 -22.24 15.70 -4.24
C TYR A 49 -20.76 15.42 -4.35
N VAL A 50 -20.36 14.17 -4.62
CA VAL A 50 -18.96 13.79 -4.82
C VAL A 50 -18.89 12.85 -6.02
N ASP A 51 -18.24 13.31 -7.08
CA ASP A 51 -17.88 12.50 -8.24
C ASP A 51 -16.34 12.52 -8.38
N PRO A 52 -15.64 11.51 -7.83
CA PRO A 52 -14.19 11.46 -7.89
C PRO A 52 -13.65 11.39 -9.33
N ASP A 53 -14.34 10.67 -10.21
CA ASP A 53 -13.90 10.46 -11.58
C ASP A 53 -14.01 11.75 -12.39
N ALA A 54 -15.09 12.52 -12.22
CA ALA A 54 -15.22 13.84 -12.84
C ALA A 54 -14.32 14.91 -12.20
N LEU A 55 -14.08 14.82 -10.90
CA LEU A 55 -13.28 15.81 -10.15
C LEU A 55 -11.79 15.70 -10.43
N PHE A 56 -11.26 14.47 -10.42
CA PHE A 56 -9.83 14.21 -10.55
C PHE A 56 -9.45 13.66 -11.93
N GLY A 57 -10.35 12.97 -12.63
CA GLY A 57 -10.06 12.36 -13.94
C GLY A 57 -8.79 11.51 -13.91
N ASP A 58 -7.87 11.79 -14.83
CA ASP A 58 -6.58 11.10 -14.95
C ASP A 58 -5.67 11.29 -13.72
N LEU A 59 -5.94 12.27 -12.86
CA LEU A 59 -5.17 12.53 -11.65
C LEU A 59 -5.56 11.60 -10.48
N LEU A 60 -6.72 10.94 -10.55
CA LEU A 60 -7.25 10.14 -9.44
C LEU A 60 -6.30 9.00 -9.06
N MET A 61 -5.92 8.17 -10.03
CA MET A 61 -5.03 7.03 -9.77
C MET A 61 -3.61 7.43 -9.34
N PRO A 62 -2.95 8.41 -9.98
CA PRO A 62 -1.68 8.94 -9.49
C PRO A 62 -1.74 9.46 -8.05
N LEU A 63 -2.79 10.19 -7.67
CA LEU A 63 -2.96 10.67 -6.30
C LEU A 63 -3.20 9.53 -5.31
N VAL A 64 -4.02 8.55 -5.66
CA VAL A 64 -4.27 7.37 -4.81
C VAL A 64 -2.97 6.60 -4.62
N SER A 65 -2.26 6.27 -5.70
CA SER A 65 -1.01 5.51 -5.64
C SER A 65 0.08 6.23 -4.83
N MET A 66 0.24 7.55 -5.03
CA MET A 66 1.15 8.36 -4.23
C MET A 66 0.72 8.41 -2.75
N SER A 67 -0.58 8.51 -2.48
CA SER A 67 -1.10 8.52 -1.10
C SER A 67 -0.85 7.19 -0.39
N VAL A 68 -1.03 6.06 -1.08
CA VAL A 68 -0.69 4.73 -0.54
C VAL A 68 0.81 4.63 -0.29
N GLY A 69 1.66 5.12 -1.21
CA GLY A 69 3.11 5.21 -0.98
C GLY A 69 3.47 6.02 0.26
N LEU A 70 2.80 7.14 0.51
CA LEU A 70 3.01 7.95 1.72
C LEU A 70 2.54 7.23 3.00
N ILE A 71 1.42 6.51 2.94
CA ILE A 71 0.93 5.67 4.05
C ILE A 71 1.95 4.57 4.37
N LEU A 72 2.54 3.95 3.36
CA LEU A 72 3.58 2.93 3.51
C LEU A 72 4.89 3.51 4.01
N PHE A 73 5.27 4.72 3.58
CA PHE A 73 6.40 5.44 4.14
C PHE A 73 6.22 5.71 5.64
N GLU A 74 5.06 6.24 6.04
CA GLU A 74 4.72 6.43 7.45
C GLU A 74 4.74 5.10 8.21
N GLY A 75 4.14 4.04 7.65
CA GLY A 75 4.18 2.69 8.19
C GLY A 75 5.62 2.22 8.42
N GLY A 76 6.47 2.33 7.39
CA GLY A 76 7.89 1.99 7.44
C GLY A 76 8.65 2.73 8.53
N LEU A 77 8.35 4.01 8.77
CA LEU A 77 8.95 4.80 9.86
C LEU A 77 8.64 4.25 11.26
N THR A 78 7.58 3.44 11.40
CA THR A 78 7.21 2.81 12.68
C THR A 78 7.87 1.45 12.92
N LEU A 79 8.49 0.84 11.90
CA LEU A 79 9.10 -0.49 11.96
C LEU A 79 10.51 -0.42 12.56
N LYS A 80 10.77 -1.17 13.63
CA LYS A 80 12.09 -1.23 14.29
C LYS A 80 12.66 -2.64 14.25
N PHE A 81 13.86 -2.83 13.71
CA PHE A 81 14.49 -4.16 13.57
C PHE A 81 14.62 -4.90 14.90
N ARG A 82 14.80 -4.18 16.02
CA ARG A 82 14.82 -4.78 17.36
C ARG A 82 13.51 -5.50 17.73
N GLU A 83 12.40 -5.18 17.08
CA GLU A 83 11.13 -5.89 17.30
C GLU A 83 11.13 -7.27 16.62
N LEU A 84 11.94 -7.48 15.58
CA LEU A 84 12.06 -8.76 14.88
C LEU A 84 12.89 -9.80 15.64
N ASP A 85 13.72 -9.39 16.60
CA ASP A 85 14.55 -10.33 17.37
C ASP A 85 13.69 -11.43 18.03
N ASP A 86 12.48 -11.08 18.46
CA ASP A 86 11.55 -12.00 19.14
C ASP A 86 10.57 -12.70 18.18
N VAL A 87 10.22 -12.10 17.03
CA VAL A 87 9.09 -12.57 16.16
C VAL A 87 9.45 -12.74 14.68
N GLY A 88 10.70 -12.50 14.30
CA GLY A 88 11.16 -12.52 12.90
C GLY A 88 10.81 -13.79 12.12
N PRO A 89 11.05 -15.00 12.66
CA PRO A 89 10.68 -16.24 11.97
C PRO A 89 9.17 -16.37 11.70
N VAL A 90 8.33 -15.80 12.57
CA VAL A 90 6.87 -15.81 12.40
C VAL A 90 6.46 -14.85 11.29
N VAL A 91 6.99 -13.63 11.32
CA VAL A 91 6.73 -12.59 10.30
C VAL A 91 7.10 -13.08 8.91
N ILE A 92 8.30 -13.67 8.74
CA ILE A 92 8.75 -14.20 7.45
C ILE A 92 7.81 -15.30 6.95
N LYS A 93 7.39 -16.23 7.83
CA LYS A 93 6.46 -17.30 7.45
C LYS A 93 5.09 -16.77 7.05
N LEU A 94 4.58 -15.73 7.71
CA LEU A 94 3.30 -15.10 7.36
C LEU A 94 3.37 -14.43 5.98
N ILE A 95 4.42 -13.66 5.72
CA ILE A 95 4.60 -12.92 4.45
C ILE A 95 4.88 -13.86 3.27
N THR A 96 5.43 -15.06 3.52
CA THR A 96 5.78 -16.02 2.47
C THR A 96 4.78 -17.16 2.35
N ILE A 97 4.82 -18.11 3.28
CA ILE A 97 3.98 -19.31 3.28
C ILE A 97 2.53 -18.92 3.52
N GLY A 98 2.27 -18.02 4.48
CA GLY A 98 0.94 -17.51 4.77
C GLY A 98 0.31 -16.87 3.54
N ALA A 99 1.02 -15.92 2.91
CA ALA A 99 0.58 -15.29 1.67
C ALA A 99 0.30 -16.30 0.55
N ALA A 100 1.21 -17.26 0.31
CA ALA A 100 1.03 -18.27 -0.74
C ALA A 100 -0.17 -19.19 -0.48
N VAL A 101 -0.39 -19.60 0.77
CA VAL A 101 -1.54 -20.41 1.16
C VAL A 101 -2.83 -19.62 1.03
N THR A 102 -2.87 -18.39 1.53
CA THR A 102 -4.02 -17.48 1.40
C THR A 102 -4.35 -17.24 -0.06
N TRP A 103 -3.35 -17.03 -0.91
CA TRP A 103 -3.54 -16.85 -2.34
C TRP A 103 -4.16 -18.08 -2.99
N GLY A 104 -3.53 -19.26 -2.80
CA GLY A 104 -4.01 -20.51 -3.40
C GLY A 104 -5.43 -20.87 -2.94
N LEU A 105 -5.73 -20.71 -1.65
CA LEU A 105 -7.08 -20.94 -1.12
C LEU A 105 -8.08 -19.95 -1.68
N SER A 106 -7.73 -18.66 -1.79
CA SER A 106 -8.60 -17.64 -2.37
C SER A 106 -8.95 -17.94 -3.82
N ILE A 107 -8.00 -18.43 -4.62
CA ILE A 107 -8.24 -18.85 -6.00
C ILE A 107 -9.24 -20.00 -6.06
N VAL A 108 -9.00 -21.06 -5.27
CA VAL A 108 -9.87 -22.25 -5.26
C VAL A 108 -11.27 -21.89 -4.81
N LEU A 109 -11.40 -21.12 -3.73
CA LEU A 109 -12.70 -20.67 -3.23
C LEU A 109 -13.40 -19.74 -4.21
N ALA A 110 -12.70 -18.79 -4.83
CA ALA A 110 -13.27 -17.93 -5.86
C ALA A 110 -13.82 -18.74 -7.03
N ARG A 111 -13.06 -19.75 -7.49
CA ARG A 111 -13.49 -20.64 -8.58
C ARG A 111 -14.75 -21.42 -8.21
N LEU A 112 -14.81 -21.96 -7.00
CA LEU A 112 -15.95 -22.76 -6.53
C LEU A 112 -17.20 -21.92 -6.27
N CYS A 113 -17.05 -20.72 -5.70
CA CYS A 113 -18.17 -19.86 -5.32
C CYS A 113 -18.70 -19.00 -6.47
N LEU A 114 -17.82 -18.48 -7.33
CA LEU A 114 -18.17 -17.51 -8.38
C LEU A 114 -18.21 -18.12 -9.79
N GLY A 115 -17.58 -19.29 -10.00
CA GLY A 115 -17.51 -19.93 -11.31
C GLY A 115 -16.66 -19.17 -12.34
N TRP A 116 -15.92 -18.14 -11.92
CA TRP A 116 -15.07 -17.33 -12.80
C TRP A 116 -13.85 -18.10 -13.31
N ASP A 117 -13.25 -17.64 -14.40
CA ASP A 117 -12.03 -18.24 -14.95
C ASP A 117 -10.84 -18.18 -13.98
N TRP A 118 -9.90 -19.12 -14.12
CA TRP A 118 -8.72 -19.23 -13.25
C TRP A 118 -7.88 -17.95 -13.23
N ALA A 119 -7.76 -17.25 -14.36
CA ALA A 119 -7.07 -15.96 -14.43
C ALA A 119 -7.71 -14.90 -13.51
N LEU A 120 -9.03 -14.72 -13.60
CA LEU A 120 -9.75 -13.76 -12.75
C LEU A 120 -9.72 -14.18 -11.27
N CYS A 121 -9.80 -15.47 -10.98
CA CYS A 121 -9.66 -15.99 -9.62
C CYS A 121 -8.25 -15.74 -9.05
N ALA A 122 -7.21 -15.91 -9.87
CA ALA A 122 -5.81 -15.59 -9.52
C ALA A 122 -5.64 -14.11 -9.18
N LEU A 123 -6.22 -13.23 -9.98
CA LEU A 123 -6.16 -11.78 -9.75
C LEU A 123 -6.91 -11.40 -8.47
N LEU A 124 -8.15 -11.90 -8.30
CA LEU A 124 -8.93 -11.66 -7.08
C LEU A 124 -8.17 -12.16 -5.85
N GLY A 125 -7.60 -13.37 -5.92
CA GLY A 125 -6.79 -13.91 -4.85
C GLY A 125 -5.60 -13.02 -4.52
N ALA A 126 -4.90 -12.49 -5.52
CA ALA A 126 -3.72 -11.65 -5.31
C ALA A 126 -4.08 -10.35 -4.58
N ILE A 127 -5.23 -9.75 -4.92
CA ILE A 127 -5.76 -8.56 -4.24
C ILE A 127 -6.15 -8.89 -2.78
N LEU A 128 -6.74 -10.05 -2.52
CA LEU A 128 -7.24 -10.44 -1.20
C LEU A 128 -6.15 -10.92 -0.22
N VAL A 129 -4.94 -11.20 -0.69
CA VAL A 129 -3.81 -11.60 0.17
C VAL A 129 -3.33 -10.46 1.05
N VAL A 130 -3.46 -9.21 0.59
CA VAL A 130 -2.95 -8.05 1.28
C VAL A 130 -3.78 -7.74 2.52
N THR A 131 -3.10 -7.69 3.67
CA THR A 131 -3.64 -7.02 4.85
C THR A 131 -3.06 -5.62 4.94
N GLY A 132 -3.92 -4.60 4.94
CA GLY A 132 -3.47 -3.20 4.95
C GLY A 132 -3.06 -2.71 6.35
N PRO A 133 -1.97 -1.92 6.47
CA PRO A 133 -1.54 -1.37 7.75
C PRO A 133 -2.54 -0.35 8.29
N THR A 134 -3.34 0.24 7.41
CA THR A 134 -4.45 1.17 7.73
C THR A 134 -5.59 0.51 8.51
N VAL A 135 -5.75 -0.82 8.42
CA VAL A 135 -6.78 -1.57 9.15
C VAL A 135 -6.18 -2.22 10.41
N ILE A 136 -4.99 -2.82 10.28
CA ILE A 136 -4.34 -3.51 11.40
C ILE A 136 -3.92 -2.53 12.49
N MET A 137 -3.32 -1.38 12.16
CA MET A 137 -2.83 -0.44 13.17
C MET A 137 -3.95 0.10 14.09
N PRO A 138 -5.11 0.56 13.59
CA PRO A 138 -6.23 0.93 14.45
C PRO A 138 -6.75 -0.23 15.30
N LEU A 139 -6.82 -1.44 14.75
CA LEU A 139 -7.24 -2.63 15.50
C LEU A 139 -6.28 -2.96 16.64
N LEU A 140 -4.97 -2.87 16.42
CA LEU A 140 -3.96 -3.09 17.47
C LEU A 140 -4.07 -2.05 18.60
N ARG A 141 -4.38 -0.79 18.27
CA ARG A 141 -4.62 0.26 19.26
C ARG A 141 -5.88 -0.01 20.09
N TYR A 142 -6.90 -0.63 19.48
CA TYR A 142 -8.16 -0.95 20.14
C TYR A 142 -8.09 -2.23 21.00
N LEU A 143 -7.57 -3.33 20.44
CA LEU A 143 -7.53 -4.64 21.08
C LEU A 143 -6.38 -4.78 22.09
N GLN A 144 -5.29 -4.02 21.92
CA GLN A 144 -4.10 -4.04 22.76
C GLN A 144 -3.61 -5.47 23.06
N PRO A 145 -3.32 -6.29 22.03
CA PRO A 145 -2.85 -7.65 22.24
C PRO A 145 -1.45 -7.65 22.88
N ASN A 146 -0.97 -8.84 23.26
CA ASN A 146 0.38 -8.96 23.82
C ASN A 146 1.43 -8.40 22.84
N ARG A 147 2.58 -8.00 23.40
CA ARG A 147 3.63 -7.28 22.65
C ARG A 147 4.13 -8.07 21.42
N GLN A 148 4.29 -9.37 21.54
CA GLN A 148 4.76 -10.23 20.45
C GLN A 148 3.75 -10.28 19.29
N VAL A 149 2.46 -10.48 19.58
CA VAL A 149 1.41 -10.49 18.56
C VAL A 149 1.27 -9.11 17.92
N SER A 150 1.35 -8.03 18.71
CA SER A 150 1.31 -6.67 18.17
C SER A 150 2.48 -6.39 17.22
N PHE A 151 3.69 -6.84 17.54
CA PHE A 151 4.84 -6.68 16.65
C PHE A 151 4.71 -7.54 15.40
N ALA A 152 4.31 -8.81 15.54
CA ALA A 152 4.12 -9.70 14.40
C ALA A 152 3.08 -9.15 13.41
N LEU A 153 1.92 -8.73 13.90
CA LEU A 153 0.84 -8.15 13.07
C LEU A 153 1.22 -6.79 12.49
N LYS A 154 1.94 -5.94 13.24
CA LYS A 154 2.43 -4.66 12.71
C LYS A 154 3.41 -4.86 11.55
N TRP A 155 4.36 -5.78 11.72
CA TRP A 155 5.35 -6.10 10.70
C TRP A 155 4.74 -6.76 9.47
N GLU A 156 3.89 -7.76 9.69
CA GLU A 156 3.18 -8.45 8.62
C GLU A 156 2.31 -7.46 7.82
N GLY A 157 1.47 -6.67 8.50
CA GLY A 157 0.57 -5.72 7.83
C GLY A 157 1.26 -4.61 7.04
N ILE A 158 2.48 -4.19 7.41
CA ILE A 158 3.22 -3.18 6.62
C ILE A 158 4.01 -3.82 5.48
N MET A 159 4.63 -4.99 5.71
CA MET A 159 5.49 -5.62 4.71
C MET A 159 4.74 -6.44 3.66
N ILE A 160 3.56 -6.99 4.00
CA ILE A 160 2.75 -7.76 3.06
C ILE A 160 2.11 -6.89 1.98
N ASP A 161 1.87 -5.60 2.28
CA ASP A 161 1.21 -4.66 1.37
C ASP A 161 1.99 -4.48 0.05
N PRO A 162 3.26 -4.04 0.05
CA PRO A 162 4.02 -3.94 -1.20
C PRO A 162 4.27 -5.31 -1.86
N VAL A 163 4.33 -6.40 -1.09
CA VAL A 163 4.47 -7.76 -1.64
C VAL A 163 3.22 -8.18 -2.40
N GLY A 164 2.04 -7.93 -1.84
CA GLY A 164 0.78 -8.29 -2.49
C GLY A 164 0.38 -7.33 -3.61
N ALA A 165 0.73 -6.04 -3.52
CA ALA A 165 0.62 -5.11 -4.65
C ALA A 165 1.44 -5.59 -5.85
N LEU A 166 2.69 -6.02 -5.60
CA LEU A 166 3.54 -6.61 -6.64
C LEU A 166 2.96 -7.93 -7.17
N LEU A 167 2.45 -8.80 -6.31
CA LEU A 167 1.78 -10.04 -6.72
C LEU A 167 0.57 -9.74 -7.62
N ALA A 168 -0.25 -8.76 -7.25
CA ALA A 168 -1.44 -8.36 -8.02
C ALA A 168 -1.06 -7.76 -9.37
N LEU A 169 -0.07 -6.86 -9.43
CA LEU A 169 0.45 -6.29 -10.67
C LEU A 169 0.94 -7.40 -11.59
N LEU A 170 1.71 -8.33 -11.06
CA LEU A 170 2.30 -9.41 -11.83
C LEU A 170 1.25 -10.36 -12.39
N VAL A 171 0.25 -10.73 -11.57
CA VAL A 171 -0.88 -11.53 -12.06
C VAL A 171 -1.65 -10.74 -13.13
N PHE A 172 -1.87 -9.45 -12.94
CA PHE A 172 -2.51 -8.61 -13.94
C PHE A 172 -1.71 -8.54 -15.26
N GLU A 173 -0.41 -8.27 -15.21
CA GLU A 173 0.50 -8.22 -16.36
C GLU A 173 0.48 -9.55 -17.11
N THR A 174 0.53 -10.67 -16.39
CA THR A 174 0.48 -12.00 -17.01
C THR A 174 -0.87 -12.31 -17.67
N ILE A 175 -1.98 -11.83 -17.14
CA ILE A 175 -3.30 -11.96 -17.77
C ILE A 175 -3.37 -11.08 -19.02
N HIS A 176 -2.87 -9.85 -18.94
CA HIS A 176 -2.92 -8.88 -20.03
C HIS A 176 -2.00 -9.26 -21.20
N HIS A 177 -0.78 -9.72 -20.91
CA HIS A 177 0.21 -10.14 -21.90
C HIS A 177 0.11 -11.62 -22.29
N GLY A 178 -0.58 -12.45 -21.51
CA GLY A 178 -0.73 -13.90 -21.73
C GLY A 178 -1.94 -14.32 -22.57
N LEU A 179 -2.83 -13.38 -22.95
CA LEU A 179 -4.04 -13.66 -23.74
C LEU A 179 -4.04 -13.02 -25.13
N GLY A 180 -3.02 -12.23 -25.50
CA GLY A 180 -2.99 -11.50 -26.76
C GLY A 180 -1.62 -11.51 -27.44
N ALA A 181 -1.60 -11.90 -28.71
CA ALA A 181 -0.53 -11.79 -29.70
C ALA A 181 0.55 -12.88 -29.76
N ASP A 182 1.24 -13.26 -28.68
CA ASP A 182 2.30 -14.28 -28.76
C ASP A 182 2.17 -15.27 -27.61
N GLY A 183 1.86 -16.53 -27.92
CA GLY A 183 1.63 -17.60 -26.94
C GLY A 183 2.80 -17.79 -25.97
N VAL A 184 2.82 -17.01 -24.88
CA VAL A 184 3.69 -17.22 -23.74
C VAL A 184 3.26 -18.54 -23.12
N GLN A 185 4.04 -19.58 -23.39
CA GLN A 185 3.90 -20.85 -22.73
C GLN A 185 3.97 -20.63 -21.21
N TRP A 186 3.06 -21.26 -20.48
CA TRP A 186 3.02 -21.29 -19.01
C TRP A 186 4.36 -21.70 -18.37
N SER A 187 5.29 -22.28 -19.14
CA SER A 187 6.66 -22.63 -18.74
C SER A 187 7.54 -21.42 -18.38
N ASN A 188 7.29 -20.22 -18.94
CA ASN A 188 8.09 -19.02 -18.67
C ASN A 188 7.49 -18.10 -17.60
N PHE A 189 6.28 -18.39 -17.13
CA PHE A 189 5.59 -17.62 -16.10
C PHE A 189 6.43 -17.45 -14.82
N PRO A 190 7.03 -18.50 -14.23
CA PRO A 190 7.83 -18.35 -13.01
C PRO A 190 9.07 -17.48 -13.21
N VAL A 191 9.64 -17.48 -14.42
CA VAL A 191 10.85 -16.71 -14.75
C VAL A 191 10.50 -15.23 -14.94
N GLN A 192 9.41 -14.92 -15.62
CA GLN A 192 8.91 -13.54 -15.73
C GLN A 192 8.48 -12.99 -14.38
N VAL A 193 7.83 -13.81 -13.55
CA VAL A 193 7.46 -13.47 -12.17
C VAL A 193 8.72 -13.09 -11.38
N ALA A 194 9.73 -13.96 -11.40
CA ALA A 194 10.97 -13.74 -10.68
C ALA A 194 11.72 -12.49 -11.18
N LEU A 195 11.74 -12.26 -12.50
CA LEU A 195 12.39 -11.09 -13.10
C LEU A 195 11.64 -9.79 -12.79
N GLY A 196 10.31 -9.79 -12.82
CA GLY A 196 9.49 -8.64 -12.44
C GLY A 196 9.68 -8.31 -10.95
N PHE A 197 9.65 -9.33 -10.08
CA PHE A 197 9.95 -9.17 -8.66
C PHE A 197 11.34 -8.59 -8.45
N LEU A 198 12.35 -9.13 -9.13
CA LEU A 198 13.73 -8.69 -9.02
C LEU A 198 13.87 -7.24 -9.48
N LYS A 199 13.31 -6.88 -10.64
CA LYS A 199 13.31 -5.50 -11.16
C LYS A 199 12.64 -4.53 -10.20
N THR A 200 11.46 -4.85 -9.70
CA THR A 200 10.72 -4.00 -8.76
C THR A 200 11.47 -3.85 -7.45
N PHE A 201 12.04 -4.94 -6.93
CA PHE A 201 12.82 -4.92 -5.70
C PHE A 201 14.12 -4.13 -5.85
N PHE A 202 14.81 -4.26 -6.98
CA PHE A 202 16.02 -3.47 -7.27
C PHE A 202 15.67 -1.99 -7.49
N ALA A 203 14.68 -1.68 -8.34
CA ALA A 203 14.26 -0.32 -8.60
C ALA A 203 13.78 0.37 -7.32
N GLY A 204 12.86 -0.26 -6.59
CA GLY A 204 12.31 0.26 -5.34
C GLY A 204 13.37 0.31 -4.23
N GLY A 205 14.15 -0.76 -4.05
CA GLY A 205 15.18 -0.84 -3.02
C GLY A 205 16.30 0.18 -3.21
N VAL A 206 16.80 0.34 -4.45
CA VAL A 206 17.86 1.31 -4.75
C VAL A 206 17.34 2.74 -4.57
N THR A 207 16.19 3.08 -5.16
CA THR A 207 15.61 4.43 -5.03
C THR A 207 15.24 4.77 -3.58
N GLY A 208 14.65 3.83 -2.84
CA GLY A 208 14.34 3.99 -1.42
C GLY A 208 15.58 4.15 -0.55
N ALA A 209 16.64 3.37 -0.80
CA ALA A 209 17.92 3.51 -0.09
C ALA A 209 18.62 4.85 -0.40
N ILE A 210 18.59 5.29 -1.66
CA ILE A 210 19.09 6.61 -2.05
C ILE A 210 18.30 7.71 -1.34
N GLY A 211 16.97 7.64 -1.35
CA GLY A 211 16.10 8.60 -0.65
C GLY A 211 16.42 8.67 0.86
N ALA A 212 16.56 7.51 1.51
CA ALA A 212 16.90 7.45 2.93
C ALA A 212 18.30 8.00 3.21
N PHE A 213 19.27 7.73 2.33
CA PHE A 213 20.61 8.29 2.42
C PHE A 213 20.60 9.82 2.27
N TRP A 214 19.81 10.37 1.35
CA TRP A 214 19.66 11.82 1.18
C TRP A 214 19.11 12.46 2.44
N VAL A 215 18.00 11.95 2.97
CA VAL A 215 17.43 12.48 4.23
C VAL A 215 18.45 12.44 5.36
N TYR A 216 19.11 11.29 5.56
CA TYR A 216 20.14 11.15 6.58
C TYR A 216 21.30 12.13 6.41
N PHE A 217 21.84 12.23 5.19
CA PHE A 217 23.01 13.06 4.90
C PHE A 217 22.72 14.55 5.16
N PHE A 218 21.58 15.04 4.68
CA PHE A 218 21.19 16.43 4.87
C PHE A 218 20.91 16.77 6.33
N TYR A 219 20.32 15.84 7.10
CA TYR A 219 20.06 16.06 8.52
C TYR A 219 21.33 16.01 9.35
N LYS A 220 22.19 15.01 9.12
CA LYS A 220 23.49 14.88 9.81
C LYS A 220 24.37 16.11 9.60
N ARG A 221 24.33 16.69 8.40
CA ARG A 221 25.12 17.89 8.06
C ARG A 221 24.45 19.20 8.49
N HIS A 222 23.29 19.14 9.16
CA HIS A 222 22.51 20.30 9.61
C HIS A 222 22.17 21.27 8.48
N TRP A 223 22.03 20.75 7.26
CA TRP A 223 21.69 21.56 6.07
C TRP A 223 20.19 21.89 6.00
N VAL A 224 19.37 21.12 6.72
CA VAL A 224 17.93 21.34 6.81
C VAL A 224 17.58 21.76 8.23
N PRO A 225 16.99 22.95 8.43
CA PRO A 225 16.45 23.39 9.70
C PRO A 225 15.42 22.41 10.27
N GLU A 226 15.33 22.29 11.58
CA GLU A 226 14.46 21.32 12.28
C GLU A 226 12.97 21.47 11.91
N TYR A 227 12.50 22.71 11.72
CA TYR A 227 11.12 22.98 11.29
C TYR A 227 10.81 22.48 9.85
N LEU A 228 11.84 22.17 9.05
CA LEU A 228 11.70 21.62 7.70
C LEU A 228 11.89 20.10 7.63
N HIS A 229 12.15 19.40 8.75
CA HIS A 229 12.40 17.95 8.69
C HIS A 229 11.19 17.16 8.16
N SER A 230 9.98 17.42 8.66
CA SER A 230 8.79 16.72 8.14
C SER A 230 8.53 16.99 6.64
N PRO A 231 8.46 18.25 6.16
CA PRO A 231 8.22 18.51 4.74
C PRO A 231 9.38 18.04 3.85
N PHE A 232 10.63 18.09 4.33
CA PHE A 232 11.77 17.57 3.57
C PHE A 232 11.72 16.05 3.40
N ALA A 233 11.41 15.31 4.47
CA ALA A 233 11.23 13.86 4.39
C ALA A 233 10.08 13.48 3.43
N LEU A 234 8.97 14.21 3.48
CA LEU A 234 7.84 14.01 2.57
C LEU A 234 8.23 14.28 1.12
N MET A 235 8.95 15.39 0.85
CA MET A 235 9.46 15.70 -0.49
C MET A 235 10.33 14.56 -1.04
N VAL A 236 11.27 14.04 -0.24
CA VAL A 236 12.13 12.94 -0.67
C VAL A 236 11.33 11.64 -0.85
N ALA A 237 10.33 11.38 -0.02
CA ALA A 237 9.46 10.20 -0.15
C ALA A 237 8.69 10.21 -1.47
N VAL A 238 8.09 11.35 -1.82
CA VAL A 238 7.37 11.52 -3.09
C VAL A 238 8.33 11.44 -4.28
N LEU A 239 9.54 11.99 -4.18
CA LEU A 239 10.56 11.88 -5.22
C LEU A 239 11.02 10.43 -5.42
N ALA A 240 11.25 9.70 -4.33
CA ALA A 240 11.62 8.29 -4.37
C ALA A 240 10.48 7.44 -4.96
N PHE A 241 9.24 7.72 -4.56
CA PHE A 241 8.04 7.08 -5.11
C PHE A 241 7.96 7.26 -6.63
N ALA A 242 7.95 8.51 -7.10
CA ALA A 242 7.81 8.84 -8.51
C ALA A 242 9.01 8.33 -9.33
N GLY A 243 10.23 8.49 -8.80
CA GLY A 243 11.44 8.02 -9.45
C GLY A 243 11.47 6.50 -9.61
N ALA A 244 11.03 5.74 -8.60
CA ALA A 244 10.92 4.29 -8.71
C ALA A 244 9.83 3.86 -9.69
N ASN A 245 8.65 4.50 -9.62
CA ASN A 245 7.51 4.15 -10.47
C ASN A 245 7.79 4.46 -11.96
N HIS A 246 8.64 5.45 -12.26
CA HIS A 246 9.11 5.70 -13.62
C HIS A 246 10.06 4.62 -14.17
N ILE A 247 10.76 3.88 -13.29
CA ILE A 247 11.65 2.79 -13.69
C ILE A 247 10.86 1.50 -13.91
N TYR A 248 9.97 1.18 -12.96
CA TYR A 248 9.11 0.01 -13.02
C TYR A 248 7.82 0.29 -12.26
N ASP A 249 6.68 -0.09 -12.84
CA ASP A 249 5.37 0.13 -12.23
C ASP A 249 5.29 -0.55 -10.86
N GLU A 250 4.64 0.11 -9.89
CA GLU A 250 4.49 -0.31 -8.48
C GLU A 250 5.80 -0.37 -7.66
N ALA A 251 6.96 -0.09 -8.26
CA ALA A 251 8.22 0.00 -7.50
C ALA A 251 8.22 1.18 -6.49
N GLY A 252 7.35 2.17 -6.69
CA GLY A 252 7.16 3.29 -5.76
C GLY A 252 6.72 2.88 -4.36
N LEU A 253 5.85 1.88 -4.25
CA LEU A 253 5.36 1.37 -2.95
C LEU A 253 6.49 0.72 -2.16
N LEU A 254 7.33 -0.10 -2.83
CA LEU A 254 8.52 -0.68 -2.20
C LEU A 254 9.56 0.38 -1.83
N ALA A 255 9.78 1.38 -2.71
CA ALA A 255 10.74 2.45 -2.46
C ALA A 255 10.42 3.24 -1.20
N THR A 256 9.17 3.67 -1.07
CA THR A 256 8.68 4.43 0.09
C THR A 256 8.70 3.61 1.37
N THR A 257 8.26 2.34 1.33
CA THR A 257 8.32 1.42 2.48
C THR A 257 9.75 1.24 2.98
N LEU A 258 10.68 0.91 2.06
CA LEU A 258 12.09 0.69 2.40
C LEU A 258 12.78 1.97 2.87
N MET A 259 12.47 3.11 2.25
CA MET A 259 12.98 4.40 2.70
C MET A 259 12.60 4.67 4.16
N GLY A 260 11.32 4.48 4.51
CA GLY A 260 10.82 4.63 5.88
C GLY A 260 11.50 3.66 6.85
N LEU A 261 11.60 2.39 6.46
CA LEU A 261 12.25 1.35 7.26
C LEU A 261 13.73 1.67 7.54
N ILE A 262 14.47 2.09 6.51
CA ILE A 262 15.90 2.45 6.66
C ILE A 262 16.03 3.64 7.61
N LEU A 263 15.22 4.70 7.44
CA LEU A 263 15.25 5.90 8.29
C LEU A 263 14.89 5.60 9.75
N ALA A 264 13.90 4.74 10.00
CA ALA A 264 13.49 4.33 11.35
C ALA A 264 14.59 3.63 12.15
N ASN A 265 15.55 3.02 11.46
CA ASN A 265 16.57 2.15 12.03
C ASN A 265 17.99 2.74 11.92
N GLN A 266 18.10 4.05 11.72
CA GLN A 266 19.38 4.75 11.75
C GLN A 266 19.86 4.90 13.19
N LYS A 267 21.14 4.62 13.42
CA LYS A 267 21.83 4.84 14.69
C LYS A 267 22.57 6.17 14.69
#